data_AF-A0A1G8G8R9-F1
#
_entry.id   AF-A0A1G8G8R9-F1
#
_cell.length_a   1.000
_cell.length_b   1.000
_cell.length_c   1.000
_cell.angle_alpha   90.00
_cell.angle_beta   90.00
_cell.angle_gamma   90.00
#
_symmetry.space_group_name_H-M   'P 1'
#
loop_
_entity.id
_entity.type
_entity.pdbx_description
1 polymer ?
#
loop_
_entity_poly.entity_id
_entity_poly.type
_entity_poly.pdbx_seq_one_letter_code
_entity_poly.pdbx_strand_id
1 'polypeptide(L)'
;MNRRIALLSLTLLLGAATAQAKDKPLPGDGDYRKALPFLDKAAEQIAGMEKAREAGKSPAEAAKPFSATLSKNLNQAIPLLNQAAAQKHPVAEYRLAQVLADFAQDAKSQQRACELLGDSLKQGFAPAALELETLCPEQAKRAQFLQQAEAAARSGRYAKYFPQPSHALGWCSAKREMTLNATLGGLRDYQADIYLMLSTKVPAAKRDGYRQRAAEKGCALAQPSQPAN
;
A
#
# COMPACT_ATOMS: atom_id res chain seq x y z
N MET A 1 -76.42 -14.40 -12.59
CA MET A 1 -75.30 -13.53 -12.17
C MET A 1 -74.00 -14.29 -12.38
N ASN A 2 -73.14 -13.86 -13.31
CA ASN A 2 -71.74 -14.29 -13.38
C ASN A 2 -70.97 -13.32 -14.30
N ARG A 3 -70.19 -12.40 -13.72
CA ARG A 3 -69.27 -11.52 -14.44
C ARG A 3 -67.88 -12.14 -14.40
N ARG A 4 -67.29 -12.45 -15.56
CA ARG A 4 -65.87 -12.78 -15.69
C ARG A 4 -65.10 -11.48 -15.98
N ILE A 5 -64.22 -11.10 -15.07
CA ILE A 5 -63.30 -9.96 -15.21
C ILE A 5 -62.01 -10.49 -15.84
N ALA A 6 -61.62 -9.92 -16.97
CA ALA A 6 -60.31 -10.13 -17.58
C ALA A 6 -59.28 -9.23 -16.88
N LEU A 7 -58.15 -9.81 -16.45
CA LEU A 7 -56.98 -9.07 -15.98
C LEU A 7 -55.84 -9.26 -16.99
N LEU A 8 -55.51 -8.17 -17.70
CA LEU A 8 -54.29 -8.05 -18.50
C LEU A 8 -53.12 -7.71 -17.56
N SER A 9 -52.13 -8.60 -17.52
CA SER A 9 -50.86 -8.37 -16.82
C SER A 9 -49.90 -7.57 -17.71
N LEU A 10 -49.65 -6.31 -17.35
CA LEU A 10 -48.67 -5.44 -18.00
C LEU A 10 -47.32 -5.59 -17.29
N THR A 11 -46.41 -6.39 -17.85
CA THR A 11 -45.03 -6.53 -17.37
C THR A 11 -44.18 -5.36 -17.84
N LEU A 12 -43.88 -4.42 -16.93
CA LEU A 12 -42.86 -3.39 -17.13
C LEU A 12 -41.46 -4.03 -17.05
N LEU A 13 -40.78 -4.10 -18.20
CA LEU A 13 -39.34 -4.36 -18.29
C LEU A 13 -38.57 -3.10 -17.87
N LEU A 14 -38.18 -2.99 -16.60
CA LEU A 14 -37.16 -2.03 -16.19
C LEU A 14 -35.78 -2.54 -16.63
N GLY A 15 -35.28 -2.01 -17.73
CA GLY A 15 -33.87 -2.14 -18.09
C GLY A 15 -33.00 -1.36 -17.10
N ALA A 16 -32.27 -2.06 -16.24
CA ALA A 16 -31.24 -1.46 -15.40
C ALA A 16 -30.04 -1.06 -16.28
N ALA A 17 -30.01 0.20 -16.70
CA ALA A 17 -28.80 0.79 -17.28
C ALA A 17 -27.75 0.91 -16.16
N THR A 18 -26.78 -0.01 -16.14
CA THR A 18 -25.59 0.12 -15.31
C THR A 18 -24.73 1.25 -15.85
N ALA A 19 -24.97 2.47 -15.37
CA ALA A 19 -24.08 3.60 -15.58
C ALA A 19 -22.74 3.25 -14.92
N GLN A 20 -21.76 2.86 -15.73
CA GLN A 20 -20.39 2.64 -15.31
C GLN A 20 -19.83 4.02 -14.92
N ALA A 21 -19.87 4.33 -13.62
CA ALA A 21 -19.36 5.58 -13.09
C ALA A 21 -17.90 5.70 -13.54
N LYS A 22 -17.60 6.67 -14.41
CA LYS A 22 -16.23 6.99 -14.79
C LYS A 22 -15.46 7.27 -13.50
N ASP A 23 -14.41 6.49 -13.23
CA ASP A 23 -13.60 6.60 -12.03
C ASP A 23 -13.08 8.04 -11.88
N LYS A 24 -13.74 8.83 -11.04
CA LYS A 24 -13.32 10.20 -10.75
C LYS A 24 -11.89 10.15 -10.17
N PRO A 25 -10.96 10.99 -10.65
CA PRO A 25 -9.65 11.14 -10.02
C PRO A 25 -9.81 11.48 -8.53
N LEU A 26 -8.91 10.97 -7.70
CA LEU A 26 -8.87 11.36 -6.30
C LEU A 26 -8.50 12.86 -6.20
N PRO A 27 -8.97 13.57 -5.16
CA PRO A 27 -8.42 14.90 -4.85
C PRO A 27 -6.90 14.82 -4.74
N GLY A 28 -6.17 15.75 -5.37
CA GLY A 28 -4.70 15.74 -5.42
C GLY A 28 -4.07 14.78 -6.45
N ASP A 29 -4.85 14.04 -7.25
CA ASP A 29 -4.31 13.08 -8.23
C ASP A 29 -3.40 13.75 -9.28
N GLY A 30 -3.69 15.00 -9.65
CA GLY A 30 -2.85 15.77 -10.58
C GLY A 30 -1.44 16.03 -10.05
N ASP A 31 -1.32 16.45 -8.79
CA ASP A 31 -0.02 16.70 -8.16
C ASP A 31 0.71 15.40 -7.85
N TYR A 32 -0.02 14.37 -7.40
CA TYR A 32 0.54 13.03 -7.22
C TYR A 32 1.16 12.50 -8.53
N ARG A 33 0.45 12.59 -9.66
CA ARG A 33 0.98 12.15 -10.97
C ARG A 33 2.19 12.95 -11.42
N LYS A 34 2.22 14.26 -11.17
CA LYS A 34 3.39 15.10 -11.48
C LYS A 34 4.62 14.71 -10.64
N ALA A 35 4.42 14.17 -9.45
CA ALA A 35 5.52 13.71 -8.60
C ALA A 35 6.17 12.40 -9.12
N LEU A 36 5.41 11.54 -9.81
CA LEU A 36 5.86 10.20 -10.19
C LEU A 36 7.17 10.18 -10.99
N PRO A 37 7.35 10.97 -12.07
CA PRO A 37 8.61 10.93 -12.84
C PRO A 37 9.85 11.26 -12.00
N PHE A 38 9.71 12.13 -10.99
CA PHE A 38 10.80 12.47 -10.07
C PHE A 38 11.07 11.33 -9.08
N LEU A 39 10.02 10.67 -8.59
CA LEU A 39 10.16 9.49 -7.73
C LEU A 39 10.79 8.31 -8.48
N ASP A 40 10.43 8.10 -9.74
CA ASP A 40 10.99 7.05 -10.58
C ASP A 40 12.50 7.29 -10.80
N LYS A 41 12.88 8.52 -11.14
CA LYS A 41 14.29 8.94 -11.24
C LYS A 41 15.05 8.79 -9.92
N ALA A 42 14.40 9.04 -8.78
CA ALA A 42 14.99 8.84 -7.46
C ALA A 42 15.22 7.35 -7.17
N ALA A 43 14.26 6.48 -7.50
CA ALA A 43 14.39 5.03 -7.38
C ALA A 43 15.54 4.47 -8.22
N GLU A 44 15.72 4.96 -9.45
CA GLU A 44 16.88 4.62 -10.30
C GLU A 44 18.22 4.95 -9.61
N GLN A 45 18.30 6.10 -8.93
CA GLN A 45 19.52 6.49 -8.21
C GLN A 45 19.78 5.60 -7.00
N ILE A 46 18.74 5.23 -6.27
CA ILE A 46 18.84 4.31 -5.13
C ILE A 46 19.31 2.94 -5.62
N ALA A 47 18.71 2.39 -6.68
CA ALA A 47 19.14 1.13 -7.28
C ALA A 47 20.61 1.18 -7.75
N GLY A 48 21.05 2.31 -8.28
CA GLY A 48 22.47 2.54 -8.61
C GLY A 48 23.39 2.48 -7.38
N MET A 49 22.98 3.08 -6.26
CA MET A 49 23.72 3.00 -4.99
C MET A 49 23.81 1.55 -4.48
N GLU A 50 22.72 0.80 -4.57
CA GLU A 50 22.72 -0.61 -4.15
C GLU A 50 23.69 -1.46 -4.97
N LYS A 51 23.60 -1.39 -6.29
CA LYS A 51 24.51 -2.10 -7.18
C LYS A 51 25.97 -1.77 -6.90
N ALA A 52 26.26 -0.52 -6.55
CA ALA A 52 27.59 -0.10 -6.14
C ALA A 52 28.03 -0.74 -4.80
N ARG A 53 27.11 -0.88 -3.83
CA ARG A 53 27.38 -1.58 -2.56
C ARG A 53 27.58 -3.08 -2.76
N GLU A 54 26.78 -3.72 -3.61
CA GLU A 54 26.95 -5.13 -3.99
C GLU A 54 28.31 -5.39 -4.66
N ALA A 55 28.83 -4.40 -5.39
CA ALA A 55 30.18 -4.43 -5.96
C ALA A 55 31.30 -4.13 -4.94
N GLY A 56 30.99 -4.08 -3.64
CA GLY A 56 31.96 -3.93 -2.55
C GLY A 56 32.31 -2.49 -2.16
N LYS A 57 31.63 -1.47 -2.71
CA LYS A 57 31.87 -0.08 -2.29
C LYS A 57 31.28 0.20 -0.92
N SER A 58 31.95 1.06 -0.14
CA SER A 58 31.37 1.58 1.10
C SER A 58 30.11 2.42 0.81
N PRO A 59 29.21 2.62 1.80
CA PRO A 59 28.00 3.43 1.59
C PRO A 59 28.29 4.84 1.06
N ALA A 60 29.36 5.51 1.53
CA ALA A 60 29.72 6.85 1.08
C ALA A 60 30.20 6.87 -0.39
N GLU A 61 31.02 5.89 -0.78
CA GLU A 61 31.50 5.77 -2.16
C GLU A 61 30.38 5.37 -3.13
N ALA A 62 29.47 4.51 -2.68
CA ALA A 62 28.28 4.13 -3.43
C ALA A 62 27.34 5.31 -3.63
N ALA A 63 27.14 6.17 -2.63
CA ALA A 63 26.24 7.32 -2.71
C ALA A 63 26.79 8.49 -3.54
N LYS A 64 28.12 8.69 -3.57
CA LYS A 64 28.80 9.83 -4.20
C LYS A 64 28.33 10.17 -5.63
N PRO A 65 28.20 9.22 -6.59
CA PRO A 65 27.76 9.55 -7.95
C PRO A 65 26.26 9.86 -8.06
N PHE A 66 25.46 9.52 -7.05
CA PHE A 66 23.99 9.56 -7.14
C PHE A 66 23.36 10.63 -6.25
N SER A 67 24.03 11.06 -5.17
CA SER A 67 23.45 11.90 -4.11
C SER A 67 22.90 13.25 -4.60
N ALA A 68 23.63 13.94 -5.50
CA ALA A 68 23.19 15.24 -6.02
C ALA A 68 21.92 15.11 -6.89
N THR A 69 21.88 14.10 -7.76
CA THR A 69 20.72 13.84 -8.63
C THR A 69 19.53 13.34 -7.82
N LEU A 70 19.75 12.47 -6.84
CA LEU A 70 18.72 12.01 -5.91
C LEU A 70 18.10 13.22 -5.18
N SER A 71 18.94 14.06 -4.57
CA SER A 71 18.49 15.26 -3.85
C SER A 71 17.69 16.20 -4.75
N LYS A 72 18.14 16.42 -5.99
CA LYS A 72 17.42 17.23 -6.98
C LYS A 72 16.02 16.69 -7.25
N ASN A 73 15.88 15.38 -7.48
CA ASN A 73 14.59 14.77 -7.78
C ASN A 73 13.66 14.79 -6.56
N LEU A 74 14.16 14.50 -5.36
CA LEU A 74 13.37 14.57 -4.13
C LEU A 74 12.87 15.99 -3.86
N ASN A 75 13.70 17.02 -4.09
CA ASN A 75 13.29 18.42 -3.96
C ASN A 75 12.17 18.84 -4.94
N GLN A 76 11.98 18.10 -6.04
CA GLN A 76 10.85 18.31 -6.96
C GLN A 76 9.62 17.48 -6.55
N ALA A 77 9.82 16.24 -6.11
CA ALA A 77 8.73 15.34 -5.73
C ALA A 77 8.02 15.75 -4.43
N ILE A 78 8.79 16.12 -3.39
CA ILE A 78 8.27 16.35 -2.03
C ILE A 78 7.20 17.46 -1.99
N PRO A 79 7.38 18.63 -2.63
CA PRO A 79 6.33 19.67 -2.63
C PRO A 79 5.02 19.20 -3.27
N LEU A 80 5.10 18.46 -4.38
CA LEU A 80 3.94 17.92 -5.10
C LEU A 80 3.21 16.87 -4.25
N LEU A 81 3.97 15.98 -3.59
CA LEU A 81 3.40 15.01 -2.66
C LEU A 81 2.74 15.69 -1.46
N ASN A 82 3.33 16.76 -0.92
CA ASN A 82 2.71 17.55 0.15
C ASN A 82 1.38 18.17 -0.30
N GLN A 83 1.32 18.75 -1.51
CA GLN A 83 0.09 19.32 -2.06
C GLN A 83 -1.01 18.28 -2.28
N ALA A 84 -0.65 17.09 -2.78
CA ALA A 84 -1.59 15.99 -2.92
C ALA A 84 -2.05 15.44 -1.55
N ALA A 85 -1.13 15.28 -0.60
CA ALA A 85 -1.44 14.82 0.76
C ALA A 85 -2.34 15.82 1.52
N ALA A 86 -2.14 17.13 1.32
CA ALA A 86 -3.01 18.16 1.88
C ALA A 86 -4.46 18.05 1.39
N GLN A 87 -4.66 17.51 0.18
CA GLN A 87 -5.97 17.19 -0.40
C GLN A 87 -6.49 15.81 0.02
N LYS A 88 -5.85 15.13 0.99
CA LYS A 88 -6.19 13.78 1.44
C LYS A 88 -6.07 12.74 0.33
N HIS A 89 -5.03 12.82 -0.50
CA HIS A 89 -4.70 11.75 -1.44
C HIS A 89 -3.96 10.61 -0.72
N PRO A 90 -4.59 9.45 -0.45
CA PRO A 90 -4.02 8.42 0.43
C PRO A 90 -2.73 7.82 -0.11
N VAL A 91 -2.58 7.72 -1.44
CA VAL A 91 -1.35 7.23 -2.07
C VAL A 91 -0.22 8.25 -1.95
N ALA A 92 -0.53 9.55 -1.94
CA ALA A 92 0.48 10.58 -1.81
C ALA A 92 0.94 10.69 -0.35
N GLU A 93 0.02 10.55 0.61
CA GLU A 93 0.35 10.44 2.03
C GLU A 93 1.30 9.26 2.27
N TYR A 94 0.99 8.09 1.72
CA TYR A 94 1.86 6.91 1.76
C TYR A 94 3.26 7.17 1.18
N ARG A 95 3.32 7.69 -0.06
CA ARG A 95 4.60 7.92 -0.74
C ARG A 95 5.44 9.02 -0.07
N LEU A 96 4.81 10.05 0.47
CA LEU A 96 5.49 11.08 1.24
C LEU A 96 6.07 10.51 2.53
N ALA A 97 5.32 9.64 3.22
CA ALA A 97 5.81 9.01 4.45
C ALA A 97 7.06 8.16 4.21
N GLN A 98 7.10 7.40 3.11
CA GLN A 98 8.29 6.63 2.73
C GLN A 98 9.50 7.55 2.48
N VAL A 99 9.31 8.60 1.69
CA VAL A 99 10.40 9.57 1.42
C VAL A 99 10.91 10.21 2.72
N LEU A 100 10.02 10.56 3.65
CA LEU A 100 10.43 11.10 4.94
C LEU A 100 11.16 10.06 5.79
N ALA A 101 10.67 8.82 5.85
CA ALA A 101 11.31 7.74 6.61
C ALA A 101 12.71 7.40 6.08
N ASP A 102 12.89 7.41 4.76
CA ASP A 102 14.15 7.03 4.13
C ASP A 102 15.21 8.14 4.19
N PHE A 103 14.80 9.41 4.12
CA PHE A 103 15.72 10.53 3.88
C PHE A 103 15.72 11.62 4.95
N ALA A 104 14.73 11.67 5.84
CA ALA A 104 14.69 12.65 6.92
C ALA A 104 14.90 11.95 8.27
N GLN A 105 16.08 12.16 8.87
CA GLN A 105 16.51 11.46 10.09
C GLN A 105 16.17 12.19 11.39
N ASP A 106 15.31 13.21 11.34
CA ASP A 106 14.88 13.94 12.52
C ASP A 106 13.53 13.42 13.07
N ALA A 107 13.35 13.56 14.39
CA ALA A 107 12.16 13.06 15.08
C ALA A 107 10.84 13.67 14.58
N LYS A 108 10.86 14.92 14.10
CA LYS A 108 9.66 15.59 13.59
C LYS A 108 9.25 14.99 12.25
N SER A 109 10.20 14.70 11.37
CA SER A 109 9.95 14.02 10.10
C SER A 109 9.46 12.59 10.31
N GLN A 110 10.03 11.86 11.27
CA GLN A 110 9.56 10.52 11.62
C GLN A 110 8.13 10.53 12.18
N GLN A 111 7.81 11.46 13.10
CA GLN A 111 6.45 11.63 13.58
C GLN A 111 5.48 11.93 12.42
N ARG A 112 5.89 12.83 11.51
CA ARG A 112 5.07 13.19 10.35
C ARG A 112 4.84 12.00 9.42
N ALA A 113 5.85 11.17 9.17
CA ALA A 113 5.71 9.95 8.38
C ALA A 113 4.66 9.01 9.01
N CYS A 114 4.70 8.81 10.33
CA CYS A 114 3.71 7.98 11.02
C CYS A 114 2.28 8.55 10.95
N GLU A 115 2.11 9.88 11.06
CA GLU A 115 0.81 10.52 10.87
C GLU A 115 0.25 10.29 9.46
N LEU A 116 1.08 10.46 8.43
CA LEU A 116 0.72 10.26 7.04
C LEU A 116 0.34 8.80 6.74
N LEU A 117 1.09 7.83 7.27
CA LEU A 117 0.74 6.41 7.15
C LEU A 117 -0.59 6.10 7.84
N GLY A 118 -0.81 6.65 9.03
CA GLY A 118 -2.09 6.51 9.73
C GLY A 118 -3.27 7.08 8.94
N ASP A 119 -3.12 8.28 8.36
CA ASP A 119 -4.15 8.91 7.53
C ASP A 119 -4.42 8.14 6.23
N SER A 120 -3.37 7.64 5.58
CA SER A 120 -3.48 6.78 4.39
C SER A 120 -4.23 5.48 4.70
N LEU A 121 -3.89 4.83 5.82
CA LEU A 121 -4.54 3.60 6.28
C LEU A 121 -6.02 3.81 6.65
N LYS A 122 -6.35 4.91 7.34
CA LYS A 122 -7.75 5.25 7.67
C LYS A 122 -8.64 5.36 6.42
N GLN A 123 -8.06 5.78 5.30
CA GLN A 123 -8.73 5.88 4.01
C GLN A 123 -8.80 4.55 3.24
N GLY A 124 -8.20 3.49 3.78
CA GLY A 124 -8.23 2.13 3.26
C GLY A 124 -7.13 1.80 2.24
N PHE A 125 -6.02 2.54 2.22
CA PHE A 125 -4.91 2.23 1.32
C PHE A 125 -4.00 1.15 1.94
N ALA A 126 -4.12 -0.07 1.42
CA ALA A 126 -3.50 -1.27 1.97
C ALA A 126 -1.99 -1.16 2.26
N PRO A 127 -1.14 -0.60 1.36
CA PRO A 127 0.30 -0.49 1.60
C PRO A 127 0.67 0.19 2.92
N ALA A 128 -0.12 1.16 3.36
CA ALA A 128 0.13 1.87 4.60
C ALA A 128 0.06 0.98 5.84
N ALA A 129 -0.69 -0.13 5.82
CA ALA A 129 -0.78 -1.05 6.96
C ALA A 129 0.57 -1.74 7.26
N LEU A 130 1.29 -2.17 6.22
CA LEU A 130 2.58 -2.86 6.37
C LEU A 130 3.68 -1.89 6.82
N GLU A 131 3.73 -0.70 6.21
CA GLU A 131 4.72 0.33 6.59
C GLU A 131 4.44 0.87 8.00
N LEU A 132 3.17 1.10 8.38
CA LEU A 132 2.83 1.55 9.73
C LEU A 132 3.20 0.50 10.79
N GLU A 133 2.97 -0.78 10.50
CA GLU A 133 3.40 -1.88 11.36
C GLU A 133 4.92 -1.89 11.59
N THR A 134 5.68 -1.62 10.53
CA THR A 134 7.15 -1.72 10.56
C THR A 134 7.79 -0.46 11.16
N LEU A 135 7.33 0.72 10.76
CA LEU A 135 7.98 2.00 11.05
C LEU A 135 7.39 2.70 12.28
N CYS A 136 6.15 2.39 12.64
CA CYS A 136 5.37 3.15 13.63
C CYS A 136 4.69 2.22 14.66
N PRO A 137 5.46 1.38 15.39
CA PRO A 137 4.92 0.31 16.22
C PRO A 137 3.94 0.79 17.31
N GLU A 138 4.14 1.99 17.87
CA GLU A 138 3.21 2.56 18.86
C GLU A 138 1.84 2.90 18.26
N GLN A 139 1.78 3.28 16.98
CA GLN A 139 0.50 3.48 16.30
C GLN A 139 -0.15 2.14 15.93
N ALA A 140 0.65 1.15 15.51
CA ALA A 140 0.16 -0.18 15.16
C ALA A 140 -0.38 -0.98 16.37
N LYS A 141 -0.03 -0.60 17.61
CA LYS A 141 -0.61 -1.14 18.85
C LYS A 141 -2.01 -0.61 19.16
N ARG A 142 -2.47 0.47 18.52
CA ARG A 142 -3.78 1.08 18.81
C ARG A 142 -4.90 0.12 18.39
N ALA A 143 -5.99 0.09 19.17
CA ALA A 143 -7.11 -0.84 18.98
C ALA A 143 -7.69 -0.83 17.55
N GLN A 144 -7.75 0.34 16.91
CA GLN A 144 -8.29 0.49 15.56
C GLN A 144 -7.41 -0.07 14.44
N PHE A 145 -6.11 -0.30 14.69
CA PHE A 145 -5.15 -0.69 13.65
C PHE A 145 -5.58 -1.99 12.95
N LEU A 146 -5.88 -3.05 13.70
CA LEU A 146 -6.23 -4.35 13.13
C LEU A 146 -7.49 -4.26 12.25
N GLN A 147 -8.48 -3.50 12.70
CA GLN A 147 -9.73 -3.29 11.94
C GLN A 147 -9.46 -2.52 10.63
N GLN A 148 -8.65 -1.45 10.69
CA GLN A 148 -8.32 -0.64 9.52
C GLN A 148 -7.47 -1.41 8.51
N ALA A 149 -6.47 -2.15 8.99
CA ALA A 149 -5.63 -3.02 8.15
C ALA A 149 -6.48 -4.11 7.47
N GLU A 150 -7.38 -4.77 8.20
CA GLU A 150 -8.27 -5.76 7.61
C GLU A 150 -9.22 -5.15 6.57
N ALA A 151 -9.80 -3.98 6.86
CA ALA A 151 -10.68 -3.27 5.93
C ALA A 151 -9.93 -2.86 4.65
N ALA A 152 -8.69 -2.36 4.79
CA ALA A 152 -7.84 -2.02 3.66
C ALA A 152 -7.49 -3.24 2.80
N ALA A 153 -7.17 -4.39 3.42
CA ALA A 153 -6.89 -5.65 2.74
C ALA A 153 -8.11 -6.26 2.02
N ARG A 154 -9.33 -5.96 2.48
CA ARG A 154 -10.57 -6.36 1.78
C ARG A 154 -10.88 -5.46 0.58
N SER A 155 -10.35 -4.24 0.57
CA SER A 155 -10.69 -3.22 -0.43
C SER A 155 -9.91 -3.39 -1.74
N GLY A 156 -10.59 -3.13 -2.85
CA GLY A 156 -9.98 -2.95 -4.18
C GLY A 156 -9.97 -1.48 -4.64
N ARG A 157 -10.40 -0.54 -3.80
CA ARG A 157 -10.70 0.86 -4.17
C ARG A 157 -9.57 1.57 -4.90
N TYR A 158 -8.32 1.25 -4.56
CA TYR A 158 -7.14 1.94 -5.09
C TYR A 158 -6.34 1.07 -6.08
N ALA A 159 -6.94 0.02 -6.66
CA ALA A 159 -6.26 -0.91 -7.56
C ALA A 159 -5.50 -0.23 -8.71
N LYS A 160 -6.04 0.87 -9.26
CA LYS A 160 -5.41 1.64 -10.35
C LYS A 160 -4.08 2.32 -9.99
N TYR A 161 -3.74 2.39 -8.71
CA TYR A 161 -2.50 2.99 -8.23
C TYR A 161 -1.39 1.97 -8.04
N PHE A 162 -1.63 0.68 -8.22
CA PHE A 162 -0.58 -0.34 -8.09
C PHE A 162 0.18 -0.52 -9.42
N PRO A 163 1.46 -0.95 -9.39
CA PRO A 163 2.22 -1.37 -8.20
C PRO A 163 2.70 -0.20 -7.33
N GLN A 164 3.06 -0.51 -6.09
CA GLN A 164 3.64 0.46 -5.14
C GLN A 164 4.93 -0.09 -4.53
N PRO A 165 5.93 0.76 -4.25
CA PRO A 165 7.15 0.35 -3.56
C PRO A 165 6.86 0.15 -2.08
N SER A 166 7.48 -0.84 -1.45
CA SER A 166 7.43 -1.02 0.02
C SER A 166 8.67 -1.73 0.53
N HIS A 167 9.24 -1.20 1.62
CA HIS A 167 10.28 -1.87 2.40
C HIS A 167 9.66 -2.90 3.37
N ALA A 168 8.37 -2.74 3.63
CA ALA A 168 7.60 -3.61 4.51
C ALA A 168 7.01 -4.87 3.84
N LEU A 169 7.17 -5.03 2.51
CA LEU A 169 6.70 -6.21 1.79
C LEU A 169 7.62 -7.42 2.05
N GLY A 170 7.07 -8.62 1.82
CA GLY A 170 7.78 -9.88 1.94
C GLY A 170 7.38 -10.72 3.14
N TRP A 171 6.22 -10.46 3.79
CA TRP A 171 5.70 -11.34 4.84
C TRP A 171 5.42 -12.75 4.30
N CYS A 172 4.94 -12.84 3.06
CA CYS A 172 4.69 -14.10 2.37
C CYS A 172 5.92 -14.69 1.68
N SER A 173 7.11 -14.09 1.83
CA SER A 173 8.37 -14.61 1.29
C SER A 173 9.21 -15.29 2.36
N ALA A 174 9.81 -16.44 2.03
CA ALA A 174 10.74 -17.15 2.93
C ALA A 174 12.07 -16.40 3.11
N LYS A 175 12.40 -15.49 2.18
CA LYS A 175 13.60 -14.66 2.23
C LYS A 175 13.15 -13.21 2.09
N ARG A 176 13.06 -12.52 3.23
CA ARG A 176 12.86 -11.08 3.26
C ARG A 176 14.23 -10.42 3.29
N GLU A 177 14.69 -9.91 2.16
CA GLU A 177 15.92 -9.14 2.08
C GLU A 177 15.59 -7.66 2.33
N MET A 178 16.28 -7.04 3.30
CA MET A 178 16.16 -5.61 3.56
C MET A 178 17.14 -4.87 2.67
N THR A 179 16.72 -4.57 1.45
CA THR A 179 17.42 -3.73 0.48
C THR A 179 17.02 -2.26 0.69
N LEU A 180 17.91 -1.32 0.34
CA LEU A 180 17.57 0.11 0.18
C LEU A 180 16.56 0.33 -0.95
N ASN A 181 16.50 -0.55 -1.95
CA ASN A 181 15.49 -0.46 -2.99
C ASN A 181 14.23 -1.17 -2.50
N ALA A 182 13.16 -0.40 -2.37
CA ALA A 182 11.85 -0.90 -2.01
C ALA A 182 11.31 -1.84 -3.11
N THR A 183 10.79 -3.00 -2.72
CA THR A 183 10.18 -3.94 -3.67
C THR A 183 8.84 -3.39 -4.18
N LEU A 184 8.59 -3.49 -5.48
CA LEU A 184 7.29 -3.17 -6.07
C LEU A 184 6.30 -4.32 -5.84
N GLY A 185 5.20 -4.06 -5.15
CA GLY A 185 4.10 -5.00 -4.97
C GLY A 185 2.83 -4.57 -5.69
N GLY A 186 2.10 -5.53 -6.25
CA GLY A 186 0.73 -5.36 -6.72
C GLY A 186 -0.27 -5.42 -5.56
N LEU A 187 -1.52 -5.04 -5.83
CA LEU A 187 -2.59 -5.04 -4.80
C LEU A 187 -2.71 -6.39 -4.08
N ARG A 188 -2.66 -7.51 -4.82
CA ARG A 188 -2.79 -8.85 -4.24
C ARG A 188 -1.64 -9.19 -3.30
N ASP A 189 -0.42 -8.75 -3.60
CA ASP A 189 0.76 -9.00 -2.76
C ASP A 189 0.59 -8.32 -1.40
N TYR A 190 0.17 -7.05 -1.39
CA TYR A 190 -0.15 -6.35 -0.15
C TYR A 190 -1.31 -7.00 0.61
N GLN A 191 -2.37 -7.42 -0.07
CA GLN A 191 -3.49 -8.11 0.58
C GLN A 191 -3.02 -9.41 1.26
N ALA A 192 -2.19 -10.20 0.58
CA ALA A 192 -1.62 -11.43 1.11
C ALA A 192 -0.79 -11.17 2.37
N ASP A 193 0.17 -10.24 2.27
CA ASP A 193 1.07 -9.87 3.36
C ASP A 193 0.32 -9.31 4.57
N ILE A 194 -0.69 -8.47 4.35
CA ILE A 194 -1.51 -7.91 5.44
C ILE A 194 -2.29 -9.02 6.15
N TYR A 195 -2.90 -9.94 5.43
CA TYR A 195 -3.62 -11.04 6.07
C TYR A 195 -2.68 -11.96 6.85
N LEU A 196 -1.48 -12.25 6.34
CA LEU A 196 -0.49 -13.01 7.09
C LEU A 196 -0.03 -12.25 8.34
N MET A 197 0.25 -10.95 8.22
CA MET A 197 0.61 -10.07 9.34
C MET A 197 -0.52 -10.02 10.40
N LEU A 198 -1.78 -9.91 10.00
CA LEU A 198 -2.92 -9.95 10.92
C LEU A 198 -3.03 -11.30 11.64
N SER A 199 -2.70 -12.42 10.99
CA SER A 199 -2.75 -13.75 11.61
C SER A 199 -1.80 -13.88 12.81
N THR A 200 -0.74 -13.08 12.89
CA THR A 200 0.20 -13.09 14.03
C THR A 200 -0.27 -12.20 15.19
N LYS A 201 -1.23 -11.30 14.93
CA LYS A 201 -1.70 -10.27 15.87
C LYS A 201 -3.08 -10.54 16.48
N VAL A 202 -3.78 -11.57 16.00
CA VAL A 202 -5.11 -11.93 16.50
C VAL A 202 -5.07 -13.15 17.43
N PRO A 203 -6.10 -13.32 18.27
CA PRO A 203 -6.27 -14.54 19.08
C PRO A 203 -6.25 -15.81 18.23
N ALA A 204 -5.79 -16.92 18.81
CA ALA A 204 -5.62 -18.21 18.15
C ALA A 204 -6.85 -18.62 17.30
N ALA A 205 -8.06 -18.46 17.85
CA ALA A 205 -9.32 -18.82 17.20
C ALA A 205 -9.59 -18.08 15.87
N LYS A 206 -8.90 -16.98 15.57
CA LYS A 206 -9.07 -16.22 14.33
C LYS A 206 -7.92 -16.41 13.34
N ARG A 207 -6.80 -17.02 13.75
CA ARG A 207 -5.55 -17.06 12.95
C ARG A 207 -5.74 -17.79 11.63
N ASP A 208 -6.41 -18.94 11.67
CA ASP A 208 -6.59 -19.80 10.48
C ASP A 208 -7.41 -19.09 9.40
N GLY A 209 -8.46 -18.35 9.79
CA GLY A 209 -9.24 -17.56 8.84
C GLY A 209 -8.46 -16.41 8.17
N TYR A 210 -7.42 -15.88 8.82
CA TYR A 210 -6.51 -14.92 8.20
C TYR A 210 -5.47 -15.59 7.32
N ARG A 211 -4.91 -16.72 7.76
CA ARG A 211 -3.98 -17.53 6.95
C ARG A 211 -4.64 -18.03 5.68
N GLN A 212 -5.86 -18.54 5.74
CA GLN A 212 -6.63 -18.94 4.57
C GLN A 212 -6.78 -17.77 3.59
N ARG A 213 -7.17 -16.59 4.05
CA ARG A 213 -7.29 -15.40 3.20
C ARG A 213 -5.95 -14.97 2.60
N ALA A 214 -4.85 -15.09 3.33
CA ALA A 214 -3.52 -14.85 2.78
C ALA A 214 -3.18 -15.88 1.68
N ALA A 215 -3.47 -17.16 1.90
CA ALA A 215 -3.25 -18.23 0.92
C ALA A 215 -4.08 -18.04 -0.36
N GLU A 216 -5.35 -17.63 -0.24
CA GLU A 216 -6.22 -17.28 -1.38
C GLU A 216 -5.65 -16.11 -2.22
N LYS A 217 -4.84 -15.25 -1.60
CA LYS A 217 -4.13 -14.16 -2.30
C LYS A 217 -2.77 -14.58 -2.87
N GLY A 218 -2.30 -15.79 -2.60
CA GLY A 218 -1.05 -16.35 -3.14
C GLY A 218 0.06 -16.54 -2.12
N CYS A 219 -0.21 -16.39 -0.82
CA CYS A 219 0.79 -16.53 0.23
C CYS A 219 1.13 -18.00 0.51
N ALA A 220 2.27 -18.49 0.02
CA ALA A 220 2.71 -19.87 0.24
C ALA A 220 2.94 -20.20 1.73
N LEU A 221 3.49 -19.26 2.49
CA LEU A 221 3.76 -19.40 3.93
C LEU A 221 2.49 -19.45 4.81
N ALA A 222 1.33 -19.17 4.23
CA ALA A 222 0.06 -19.21 4.94
C ALA A 222 -0.60 -20.59 4.89
N GLN A 223 -0.14 -21.48 4.01
CA GLN A 223 -0.63 -22.87 4.00
C GLN A 223 -0.09 -23.61 5.22
N PRO A 224 -0.91 -24.44 5.90
CA PRO A 224 -0.39 -25.38 6.89
C PRO A 224 0.61 -26.31 6.19
N SER A 225 1.73 -26.60 6.83
CA SER A 225 2.65 -27.65 6.39
C SER A 225 1.82 -28.90 6.14
N GLN A 226 1.84 -29.47 4.93
CA GLN A 226 1.27 -30.80 4.75
C GLN A 226 1.92 -31.72 5.78
N PRO A 227 1.15 -32.52 6.54
CA PRO A 227 1.76 -33.54 7.37
C PRO A 227 2.59 -34.44 6.44
N ALA A 228 3.86 -34.66 6.80
CA ALA A 228 4.68 -35.63 6.12
C ALA A 228 3.97 -36.99 6.25
N ASN A 229 3.58 -37.57 5.11
CA ASN A 229 3.08 -38.95 5.03
C ASN A 229 4.20 -39.93 5.36
#